data_AF-A0A099SER3-F1
#
_entry.id   AF-A0A099SER3-F1
#
_cell.length_a   1.000
_cell.length_b   1.000
_cell.length_c   1.000
_cell.angle_alpha   90.00
_cell.angle_beta   90.00
_cell.angle_gamma   90.00
#
_symmetry.space_group_name_H-M   'P 1'
#
loop_
_entity.id
_entity.type
_entity.pdbx_description
1 polymer ?
#
loop_
_entity_poly.entity_id
_entity_poly.type
_entity_poly.pdbx_seq_one_letter_code
_entity_poly.pdbx_strand_id
1 'polypeptide(L)'
;MHTNEGKNVNGERLLSKSLLEESYSPQPGSEKYGLGWSLSSPQVKPARISHSGSLSTFQAQQDIIPSSGYAVAVMLNNFTTTFEHAYEISSGIIKLTEGQKPDIKAPIPKITDLSLGFITLIYLFLGIKGIIRSKEWSNRRKQHPTWRYYLRLMPQVIPVLFIGWLFFIVPNLQNNSATIKDAFGIWPAAMLFLIVVFLIGVIVTVRRVYYRGILNRN
;
A
#
# COMPACT_ATOMS: atom_id res chain seq x y z
N MET A 1 9.40 30.18 9.94
CA MET A 1 10.46 29.60 10.79
C MET A 1 11.63 29.09 9.96
N HIS A 2 11.47 28.01 9.18
CA HIS A 2 12.57 27.32 8.49
C HIS A 2 13.36 28.17 7.49
N THR A 3 12.68 29.06 6.77
CA THR A 3 13.28 29.97 5.78
C THR A 3 13.51 31.39 6.31
N ASN A 4 13.24 31.63 7.60
CA ASN A 4 13.33 32.95 8.24
C ASN A 4 14.15 32.87 9.54
N GLU A 5 15.24 32.08 9.52
CA GLU A 5 16.20 31.93 10.62
C GLU A 5 15.58 31.67 12.01
N GLY A 6 14.51 30.88 12.07
CA GLY A 6 13.85 30.53 13.33
C GLY A 6 12.80 31.54 13.82
N LYS A 7 12.44 32.54 13.02
CA LYS A 7 11.40 33.53 13.35
C LYS A 7 10.03 33.19 12.75
N ASN A 8 8.96 33.62 13.41
CA ASN A 8 7.59 33.56 12.89
C ASN A 8 7.28 34.75 11.95
N VAL A 9 6.02 34.89 11.54
CA VAL A 9 5.56 35.97 10.65
C VAL A 9 5.61 37.36 11.29
N ASN A 10 5.58 37.44 12.62
CA ASN A 10 5.67 38.68 13.40
C ASN A 10 7.11 39.06 13.74
N GLY A 11 8.10 38.25 13.32
CA GLY A 11 9.51 38.45 13.66
C GLY A 11 9.93 37.91 15.02
N GLU A 12 9.01 37.31 15.78
CA GLU A 12 9.31 36.69 17.07
C GLU A 12 10.14 35.42 16.85
N ARG A 13 11.20 35.26 17.66
CA ARG A 13 12.11 34.10 17.58
C ARG A 13 11.50 32.91 18.30
N LEU A 14 11.12 31.88 17.53
CA LEU A 14 10.63 30.60 18.05
C LEU A 14 11.78 29.61 18.30
N LEU A 15 12.84 29.68 17.49
CA LEU A 15 14.03 28.84 17.61
C LEU A 15 15.29 29.66 17.35
N SER A 16 16.38 29.36 18.06
CA SER A 16 17.68 29.97 17.74
C SER A 16 18.19 29.48 16.39
N LYS A 17 19.02 30.29 15.73
CA LYS A 17 19.64 29.91 14.45
C LYS A 17 20.51 28.66 14.60
N SER A 18 21.27 28.57 15.70
CA SER A 18 22.12 27.41 15.99
C SER A 18 21.33 26.11 16.14
N LEU A 19 20.20 26.13 16.84
CA LEU A 19 19.34 24.96 17.00
C LEU A 19 18.66 24.55 15.68
N LEU A 20 18.36 25.53 14.82
CA LEU A 20 17.82 25.26 13.49
C LEU A 20 18.89 24.57 12.60
N GLU A 21 20.12 25.08 12.61
CA GLU A 21 21.25 24.50 11.88
C GLU A 21 21.60 23.10 12.40
N GLU A 22 21.55 22.88 13.72
CA GLU A 22 21.71 21.56 14.34
C GLU A 22 20.62 20.58 13.88
N SER A 23 19.36 21.03 13.80
CA SER A 23 18.24 20.21 13.33
C SER A 23 18.43 19.73 11.88
N TYR A 24 19.15 20.50 11.06
CA TYR A 24 19.46 20.16 9.66
C TYR A 24 20.85 19.55 9.48
N SER A 25 21.59 19.31 10.56
CA SER A 25 22.93 18.74 10.49
C SER A 25 22.87 17.22 10.63
N PRO A 26 23.70 16.46 9.88
CA PRO A 26 23.78 15.01 10.03
C PRO A 26 24.00 14.59 11.48
N GLN A 27 23.23 13.60 11.95
CA GLN A 27 23.36 13.07 13.31
C GLN A 27 24.36 11.91 13.37
N PRO A 28 24.96 11.61 14.53
CA PRO A 28 25.83 10.46 14.70
C PRO A 28 25.16 9.16 14.21
N GLY A 29 25.81 8.46 13.28
CA GLY A 29 25.27 7.25 12.66
C GLY A 29 24.32 7.47 11.47
N SER A 30 24.06 8.72 11.06
CA SER A 30 23.26 9.03 9.88
C SER A 30 23.79 10.24 9.11
N GLU A 31 24.43 9.99 7.97
CA GLU A 31 24.97 11.04 7.10
C GLU A 31 23.90 11.86 6.36
N LYS A 32 22.66 11.34 6.30
CA LYS A 32 21.57 11.92 5.50
C LYS A 32 20.33 12.23 6.33
N TYR A 33 20.45 12.28 7.65
CA TYR A 33 19.31 12.58 8.52
C TYR A 33 19.75 13.45 9.70
N GLY A 34 19.04 14.57 9.86
CA GLY A 34 19.13 15.47 10.99
C GLY A 34 18.14 15.11 12.10
N LEU A 35 17.74 16.11 12.89
CA LEU A 35 16.70 15.92 13.92
C LEU A 35 15.32 16.01 13.27
N GLY A 36 14.85 14.88 12.73
CA GLY A 36 13.55 14.79 12.05
C GLY A 36 13.53 15.39 10.64
N TRP A 37 14.68 15.43 9.97
CA TRP A 37 14.82 15.95 8.60
C TRP A 37 15.73 15.06 7.79
N SER A 38 15.30 14.70 6.58
CA SER A 38 16.12 14.07 5.56
C SER A 38 16.97 15.12 4.84
N LEU A 39 18.23 14.80 4.61
CA LEU A 39 19.16 15.62 3.84
C LEU A 39 19.38 14.97 2.49
N SER A 40 19.17 15.75 1.42
CA SER A 40 19.35 15.27 0.05
C SER A 40 20.78 14.77 -0.17
N SER A 41 20.96 13.70 -0.95
CA SER A 41 22.30 13.25 -1.30
C SER A 41 23.04 14.28 -2.19
N PRO A 42 24.38 14.24 -2.26
CA PRO A 42 25.14 15.20 -3.07
C PRO A 42 24.77 15.23 -4.57
N GLN A 43 24.19 14.14 -5.08
CA GLN A 43 23.74 13.98 -6.46
C GLN A 43 22.40 14.68 -6.74
N VAL A 44 21.63 15.00 -5.71
CA VAL A 44 20.36 15.72 -5.84
C VAL A 44 20.67 17.23 -5.86
N LYS A 45 20.23 17.91 -6.92
CA LYS A 45 20.36 19.36 -7.08
C LYS A 45 18.99 20.00 -7.35
N PRO A 46 18.70 21.18 -6.77
CA PRO A 46 19.45 21.81 -5.67
C PRO A 46 19.41 20.95 -4.39
N ALA A 47 20.31 21.22 -3.45
CA ALA A 47 20.31 20.52 -2.16
C ALA A 47 19.01 20.83 -1.40
N ARG A 48 18.47 19.84 -0.70
CA ARG A 48 17.17 19.90 -0.03
C ARG A 48 17.26 19.39 1.41
N ILE A 49 16.48 20.03 2.27
CA ILE A 49 16.15 19.53 3.60
C ILE A 49 14.67 19.18 3.56
N SER A 50 14.33 17.93 3.84
CA SER A 50 13.00 17.43 3.57
C SER A 50 12.42 16.54 4.65
N HIS A 51 11.11 16.45 4.69
CA HIS A 51 10.40 15.48 5.51
C HIS A 51 9.14 15.05 4.77
N SER A 52 8.88 13.75 4.76
CA SER A 52 7.67 13.17 4.17
C SER A 52 6.71 12.72 5.26
N GLY A 53 5.44 12.62 4.91
CA GLY A 53 4.41 12.04 5.77
C GLY A 53 3.55 11.10 4.95
N SER A 54 3.23 9.94 5.50
CA SER A 54 2.32 9.00 4.87
C SER A 54 1.39 8.39 5.91
N LEU A 55 0.10 8.46 5.60
CA LEU A 55 -0.97 7.75 6.27
C LEU A 55 -1.73 6.92 5.22
N SER A 56 -2.66 6.08 5.67
CA SER A 56 -3.41 5.18 4.79
C SER A 56 -4.15 5.90 3.66
N THR A 57 -4.54 7.17 3.81
CA THR A 57 -5.28 7.93 2.78
C THR A 57 -4.66 9.28 2.44
N PHE A 58 -3.49 9.60 3.00
CA PHE A 58 -2.84 10.88 2.80
C PHE A 58 -1.34 10.70 2.62
N GLN A 59 -0.77 11.57 1.79
CA GLN A 59 0.68 11.71 1.69
C GLN A 59 1.04 13.19 1.66
N ALA A 60 2.17 13.51 2.26
CA ALA A 60 2.72 14.84 2.33
C ALA A 60 4.22 14.81 2.07
N GLN A 61 4.71 15.89 1.49
CA GLN A 61 6.11 16.16 1.30
C GLN A 61 6.37 17.62 1.60
N GLN A 62 7.41 17.89 2.39
CA GLN A 62 7.96 19.23 2.57
C GLN A 62 9.42 19.21 2.14
N ASP A 63 9.81 20.16 1.30
CA ASP A 63 11.19 20.39 0.86
C ASP A 63 11.55 21.85 1.08
N ILE A 64 12.68 22.11 1.73
CA ILE A 64 13.29 23.42 1.90
C ILE A 64 14.55 23.47 1.04
N ILE A 65 14.72 24.55 0.25
CA ILE A 65 15.83 24.71 -0.68
C ILE A 65 16.72 25.83 -0.11
N PRO A 66 17.82 25.49 0.60
CA PRO A 66 18.57 26.49 1.36
C PRO A 66 19.20 27.57 0.49
N SER A 67 19.63 27.22 -0.72
CA SER A 67 20.31 28.15 -1.64
C SER A 67 19.42 29.29 -2.13
N SER A 68 18.11 29.07 -2.23
CA SER A 68 17.15 30.05 -2.73
C SER A 68 16.25 30.62 -1.63
N GLY A 69 16.17 29.94 -0.48
CA GLY A 69 15.34 30.36 0.66
C GLY A 69 13.84 30.09 0.49
N TYR A 70 13.41 29.44 -0.60
CA TYR A 70 12.02 28.99 -0.74
C TYR A 70 11.83 27.57 -0.19
N ALA A 71 10.58 27.21 0.06
CA ALA A 71 10.17 25.86 0.41
C ALA A 71 8.95 25.45 -0.42
N VAL A 72 8.83 24.15 -0.67
CA VAL A 72 7.69 23.52 -1.34
C VAL A 72 7.03 22.58 -0.36
N ALA A 73 5.70 22.67 -0.26
CA ALA A 73 4.90 21.74 0.51
C ALA A 73 3.80 21.16 -0.40
N VAL A 74 3.71 19.83 -0.45
CA VAL A 74 2.71 19.11 -1.22
C VAL A 74 1.96 18.20 -0.26
N MET A 75 0.63 18.25 -0.32
CA MET A 75 -0.24 17.32 0.41
C MET A 75 -1.28 16.78 -0.56
N LEU A 76 -1.47 15.47 -0.54
CA LEU A 76 -2.46 14.77 -1.34
C LEU A 76 -3.40 14.00 -0.41
N ASN A 77 -4.69 14.00 -0.76
CA ASN A 77 -5.74 13.22 -0.13
C ASN A 77 -5.88 11.82 -0.74
N ASN A 78 -4.75 11.24 -1.15
CA ASN A 78 -4.65 9.89 -1.65
C ASN A 78 -3.37 9.25 -1.14
N PHE A 79 -3.31 7.92 -1.19
CA PHE A 79 -2.11 7.15 -0.93
C PHE A 79 -1.97 6.08 -2.00
N THR A 80 -0.72 5.79 -2.37
CA THR A 80 -0.38 4.78 -3.36
C THR A 80 0.77 3.95 -2.81
N THR A 81 0.54 2.66 -2.58
CA THR A 81 1.54 1.75 -1.98
C THR A 81 2.82 1.62 -2.80
N THR A 82 2.73 1.80 -4.12
CA THR A 82 3.83 1.55 -5.06
C THR A 82 4.57 2.82 -5.50
N PHE A 83 4.16 4.01 -5.05
CA PHE A 83 4.72 5.27 -5.54
C PHE A 83 4.44 6.49 -4.65
N GLU A 84 5.47 7.28 -4.36
CA GLU A 84 5.38 8.50 -3.56
C GLU A 84 5.07 9.74 -4.43
N HIS A 85 3.79 9.97 -4.71
CA HIS A 85 3.37 11.09 -5.56
C HIS A 85 3.72 12.46 -4.97
N ALA A 86 3.61 12.65 -3.66
CA ALA A 86 3.93 13.94 -3.03
C ALA A 86 5.40 14.34 -3.24
N TYR A 87 6.32 13.39 -3.08
CA TYR A 87 7.75 13.59 -3.34
C TYR A 87 8.03 13.96 -4.80
N GLU A 88 7.40 13.26 -5.73
CA GLU A 88 7.62 13.46 -7.17
C GLU A 88 7.02 14.79 -7.66
N ILE A 89 5.86 15.17 -7.15
CA ILE A 89 5.26 16.48 -7.43
C ILE A 89 6.14 17.59 -6.84
N SER A 90 6.60 17.47 -5.60
CA SER A 90 7.51 18.44 -4.98
C SER A 90 8.80 18.59 -5.82
N SER A 91 9.40 17.46 -6.21
CA SER A 91 10.58 17.43 -7.07
C SER A 91 10.33 18.07 -8.44
N GLY A 92 9.15 17.87 -9.02
CA GLY A 92 8.74 18.50 -10.27
C GLY A 92 8.57 20.01 -10.14
N ILE A 93 7.94 20.49 -9.07
CA ILE A 93 7.82 21.93 -8.76
C ILE A 93 9.21 22.56 -8.63
N ILE A 94 10.12 21.91 -7.88
CA ILE A 94 11.50 22.38 -7.73
C ILE A 94 12.21 22.43 -9.08
N LYS A 95 12.07 21.40 -9.93
CA LYS A 95 12.65 21.44 -11.28
C LYS A 95 12.12 22.62 -12.11
N LEU A 96 10.81 22.88 -12.06
CA LEU A 96 10.20 24.00 -12.77
C LEU A 96 10.74 25.35 -12.28
N THR A 97 10.96 25.52 -10.97
CA THR A 97 11.53 26.76 -10.41
C THR A 97 12.99 26.96 -10.81
N GLU A 98 13.73 25.89 -11.07
CA GLU A 98 15.10 25.95 -11.60
C GLU A 98 15.14 26.07 -13.15
N GLY A 99 14.01 26.32 -13.81
CA GLY A 99 13.91 26.43 -15.27
C GLY A 99 14.08 25.10 -16.01
N GLN A 100 14.01 23.97 -15.31
CA GLN A 100 14.15 22.62 -15.86
C GLN A 100 12.78 22.00 -16.15
N LYS A 101 12.75 21.04 -17.09
CA LYS A 101 11.56 20.23 -17.35
C LYS A 101 11.51 19.04 -16.37
N PRO A 102 10.39 18.81 -15.65
CA PRO A 102 10.20 17.61 -14.85
C PRO A 102 10.17 16.35 -15.70
N ASP A 103 10.67 15.25 -15.16
CA ASP A 103 10.55 13.94 -15.81
C ASP A 103 9.15 13.39 -15.59
N ILE A 104 8.45 13.06 -16.66
CA ILE A 104 7.15 12.38 -16.58
C ILE A 104 7.40 10.89 -16.52
N LYS A 105 7.16 10.30 -15.35
CA LYS A 105 7.33 8.86 -15.12
C LYS A 105 6.13 8.08 -15.66
N ALA A 106 6.36 6.81 -15.99
CA ALA A 106 5.28 5.89 -16.36
C ALA A 106 4.26 5.77 -15.21
N PRO A 107 2.95 5.64 -15.50
CA PRO A 107 1.91 5.55 -14.48
C PRO A 107 1.84 4.15 -13.87
N ILE A 108 2.95 3.67 -13.29
CA ILE A 108 3.08 2.32 -12.75
C ILE A 108 1.94 1.96 -11.77
N PRO A 109 1.57 2.82 -10.80
CA PRO A 109 0.45 2.50 -9.89
C PRO A 109 -0.84 2.17 -10.61
N LYS A 110 -1.21 2.97 -11.61
CA LYS A 110 -2.41 2.77 -12.40
C LYS A 110 -2.35 1.45 -13.18
N ILE A 111 -1.19 1.12 -13.74
CA ILE A 111 -0.98 -0.15 -14.47
C ILE A 111 -1.12 -1.33 -13.50
N THR A 112 -0.55 -1.24 -12.30
CA THR A 112 -0.66 -2.28 -11.27
C THR A 112 -2.12 -2.49 -10.86
N ASP A 113 -2.86 -1.42 -10.56
CA ASP A 113 -4.27 -1.51 -10.16
C ASP A 113 -5.16 -2.07 -11.28
N LEU A 114 -4.94 -1.64 -12.52
CA LEU A 114 -5.68 -2.16 -13.68
C LEU A 114 -5.38 -3.65 -13.92
N SER A 115 -4.11 -4.04 -13.78
CA SER A 115 -3.69 -5.44 -13.90
C SER A 115 -4.32 -6.30 -12.81
N LEU A 116 -4.37 -5.81 -11.57
CA LEU A 116 -5.02 -6.52 -10.47
C LEU A 116 -6.55 -6.59 -10.64
N GLY A 117 -7.17 -5.53 -11.15
CA GLY A 117 -8.58 -5.53 -11.54
C GLY A 117 -8.88 -6.57 -12.63
N PHE A 118 -8.03 -6.65 -13.66
CA PHE A 118 -8.17 -7.66 -14.71
C PHE A 118 -8.02 -9.10 -14.16
N ILE A 119 -7.02 -9.35 -13.31
CA ILE A 119 -6.84 -10.64 -12.62
C ILE A 119 -8.07 -10.97 -11.76
N THR A 120 -8.64 -9.97 -11.07
CA THR A 120 -9.86 -10.13 -10.27
C THR A 120 -11.04 -10.60 -11.13
N LEU A 121 -11.22 -10.01 -12.32
CA LEU A 121 -12.28 -10.42 -13.26
C LEU A 121 -12.07 -11.84 -13.79
N ILE A 122 -10.84 -12.20 -14.14
CA ILE A 122 -10.49 -13.57 -14.55
C ILE A 122 -10.83 -14.55 -13.42
N TYR A 123 -10.38 -14.24 -12.20
CA TYR A 123 -10.63 -15.08 -11.04
C TYR A 123 -12.14 -15.21 -10.76
N LEU A 124 -12.88 -14.11 -10.84
CA LEU A 124 -14.33 -14.09 -10.67
C LEU A 124 -15.02 -15.01 -11.68
N PHE A 125 -14.67 -14.91 -12.96
CA PHE A 125 -15.22 -15.74 -14.03
C PHE A 125 -14.91 -17.23 -13.83
N LEU A 126 -13.65 -17.57 -13.52
CA LEU A 126 -13.24 -18.95 -13.23
C LEU A 126 -13.90 -19.48 -11.97
N GLY A 127 -14.06 -18.64 -10.95
CA GLY A 127 -14.76 -18.93 -9.71
C GLY A 127 -16.22 -19.28 -9.94
N ILE A 128 -16.96 -18.45 -10.70
CA ILE A 128 -18.35 -18.70 -11.08
C ILE A 128 -18.47 -20.04 -11.82
N LYS A 129 -17.58 -20.31 -12.79
CA LYS A 129 -17.52 -21.62 -13.47
C LYS A 129 -17.27 -22.75 -12.47
N GLY A 130 -16.37 -22.57 -11.51
CA GLY A 130 -16.08 -23.52 -10.44
C GLY A 130 -17.31 -23.80 -9.54
N ILE A 131 -18.06 -22.76 -9.21
CA ILE A 131 -19.30 -22.84 -8.43
C ILE A 131 -20.35 -23.65 -9.18
N ILE A 132 -20.61 -23.32 -10.45
CA ILE A 132 -21.61 -24.01 -11.29
C ILE A 132 -21.24 -25.49 -11.46
N ARG A 133 -19.97 -25.78 -11.72
CA ARG A 133 -19.49 -27.16 -11.96
C ARG A 133 -19.22 -27.96 -10.69
N SER A 134 -19.52 -27.44 -9.50
CA SER A 134 -19.20 -28.11 -8.22
C SER A 134 -19.91 -29.47 -8.06
N LYS A 135 -21.13 -29.61 -8.60
CA LYS A 135 -21.86 -30.89 -8.64
C LYS A 135 -21.15 -31.91 -9.51
N GLU A 136 -20.89 -31.56 -10.77
CA GLU A 136 -20.17 -32.42 -11.72
C GLU A 136 -18.78 -32.80 -11.22
N TRP A 137 -18.06 -31.85 -10.64
CA TRP A 137 -16.72 -32.06 -10.09
C TRP A 137 -16.73 -33.13 -9.00
N SER A 138 -17.75 -33.12 -8.13
CA SER A 138 -17.94 -34.09 -7.06
C SER A 138 -18.41 -35.45 -7.59
N ASN A 139 -19.35 -35.47 -8.55
CA ASN A 139 -19.84 -36.69 -9.20
C ASN A 139 -18.72 -37.47 -9.90
N ARG A 140 -17.89 -36.78 -10.69
CA ARG A 140 -16.70 -37.36 -11.36
C ARG A 140 -15.70 -37.97 -10.36
N ARG A 141 -15.83 -37.63 -9.08
CA ARG A 141 -14.94 -38.07 -8.01
C ARG A 141 -15.66 -38.95 -6.97
N LYS A 142 -16.85 -39.49 -7.28
CA LYS A 142 -17.61 -40.35 -6.34
C LYS A 142 -16.75 -41.52 -5.82
N GLN A 143 -16.01 -42.18 -6.71
CA GLN A 143 -15.17 -43.34 -6.38
C GLN A 143 -13.81 -43.01 -5.74
N HIS A 144 -13.44 -41.73 -5.63
CA HIS A 144 -12.17 -41.39 -4.98
C HIS A 144 -12.26 -41.66 -3.47
N PRO A 145 -11.16 -42.16 -2.86
CA PRO A 145 -11.08 -42.28 -1.40
C PRO A 145 -11.12 -40.88 -0.78
N THR A 146 -11.72 -40.81 0.41
CA THR A 146 -12.04 -39.56 1.11
C THR A 146 -10.84 -38.63 1.29
N TRP A 147 -9.67 -39.18 1.64
CA TRP A 147 -8.45 -38.38 1.81
C TRP A 147 -7.99 -37.70 0.51
N ARG A 148 -8.03 -38.40 -0.64
CA ARG A 148 -7.68 -37.82 -1.96
C ARG A 148 -8.67 -36.74 -2.40
N TYR A 149 -9.93 -36.87 -1.99
CA TYR A 149 -10.96 -35.87 -2.27
C TYR A 149 -10.64 -34.55 -1.54
N TYR A 150 -10.36 -34.61 -0.23
CA TYR A 150 -10.06 -33.43 0.57
C TYR A 150 -8.69 -32.80 0.25
N LEU A 151 -7.66 -33.60 -0.06
CA LEU A 151 -6.39 -33.06 -0.54
C LEU A 151 -6.55 -32.22 -1.81
N ARG A 152 -7.47 -32.61 -2.71
CA ARG A 152 -7.78 -31.83 -3.92
C ARG A 152 -8.57 -30.55 -3.66
N LEU A 153 -9.12 -30.38 -2.46
CA LEU A 153 -9.73 -29.12 -2.02
C LEU A 153 -8.70 -28.14 -1.44
N MET A 154 -7.50 -28.60 -1.08
CA MET A 154 -6.46 -27.76 -0.46
C MET A 154 -6.14 -26.49 -1.25
N PRO A 155 -6.06 -26.49 -2.60
CA PRO A 155 -5.82 -25.25 -3.34
C PRO A 155 -6.91 -24.18 -3.16
N GLN A 156 -8.14 -24.55 -2.80
CA GLN A 156 -9.19 -23.60 -2.45
C GLN A 156 -9.20 -23.26 -0.96
N VAL A 157 -8.91 -24.23 -0.10
CA VAL A 157 -8.92 -24.05 1.36
C VAL A 157 -7.76 -23.18 1.84
N ILE A 158 -6.56 -23.34 1.27
CA ILE A 158 -5.38 -22.59 1.70
C ILE A 158 -5.58 -21.07 1.57
N PRO A 159 -6.00 -20.52 0.41
CA PRO A 159 -6.30 -19.09 0.30
C PRO A 159 -7.40 -18.63 1.26
N VAL A 160 -8.45 -19.43 1.47
CA VAL A 160 -9.55 -19.08 2.39
C VAL A 160 -9.05 -18.98 3.82
N LEU A 161 -8.27 -19.95 4.28
CA LEU A 161 -7.71 -19.94 5.64
C LEU A 161 -6.72 -18.80 5.82
N PHE A 162 -5.84 -18.58 4.84
CA PHE A 162 -4.86 -17.50 4.90
C PHE A 162 -5.54 -16.12 4.93
N ILE A 163 -6.49 -15.88 4.03
CA ILE A 163 -7.20 -14.60 3.95
C ILE A 163 -8.11 -14.41 5.18
N GLY A 164 -8.77 -15.48 5.64
CA GLY A 164 -9.56 -15.47 6.87
C GLY A 164 -8.70 -15.15 8.10
N TRP A 165 -7.51 -15.74 8.21
CA TRP A 165 -6.54 -15.40 9.26
C TRP A 165 -6.12 -13.92 9.16
N LEU A 166 -5.78 -13.46 7.95
CA LEU A 166 -5.37 -12.08 7.71
C LEU A 166 -6.44 -11.05 8.09
N PHE A 167 -7.73 -11.33 7.84
CA PHE A 167 -8.80 -10.35 8.10
C PHE A 167 -9.51 -10.52 9.44
N PHE A 168 -9.57 -11.73 9.99
CA PHE A 168 -10.31 -11.98 11.23
C PHE A 168 -9.41 -12.23 12.44
N ILE A 169 -8.14 -12.62 12.25
CA ILE A 169 -7.23 -12.91 13.35
C ILE A 169 -6.20 -11.80 13.51
N VAL A 170 -5.51 -11.41 12.43
CA VAL A 170 -4.43 -10.42 12.50
C VAL A 170 -4.86 -9.10 13.16
N PRO A 171 -6.02 -8.49 12.83
CA PRO A 171 -6.45 -7.24 13.47
C PRO A 171 -6.73 -7.36 14.97
N ASN A 172 -6.94 -8.59 15.48
CA ASN A 172 -7.22 -8.86 16.88
C ASN A 172 -5.98 -9.27 17.70
N LEU A 173 -4.79 -9.29 17.07
CA LEU A 173 -3.55 -9.59 17.78
C LEU A 173 -3.21 -8.47 18.78
N GLN A 174 -2.62 -8.86 19.92
CA GLN A 174 -2.25 -7.92 20.96
C GLN A 174 -1.32 -6.83 20.42
N ASN A 175 -1.58 -5.58 20.81
CA ASN A 175 -0.84 -4.38 20.36
C ASN A 175 -0.93 -4.12 18.85
N ASN A 176 -1.92 -4.68 18.15
CA ASN A 176 -2.19 -4.32 16.77
C ASN A 176 -3.23 -3.19 16.69
N SER A 177 -2.82 -2.03 16.18
CA SER A 177 -3.72 -0.91 15.90
C SER A 177 -4.25 -0.90 14.47
N ALA A 178 -3.75 -1.76 13.60
CA ALA A 178 -4.13 -1.79 12.19
C ALA A 178 -5.50 -2.44 12.00
N THR A 179 -6.38 -1.73 11.31
CA THR A 179 -7.74 -2.18 11.02
C THR A 179 -7.88 -2.61 9.56
N ILE A 180 -8.99 -3.30 9.26
CA ILE A 180 -9.38 -3.59 7.87
C ILE A 180 -9.58 -2.29 7.08
N LYS A 181 -10.04 -1.21 7.73
CA LYS A 181 -10.20 0.10 7.08
C LYS A 181 -8.86 0.67 6.64
N ASP A 182 -7.81 0.49 7.45
CA ASP A 182 -6.46 0.93 7.10
C ASP A 182 -5.92 0.16 5.90
N ALA A 183 -6.12 -1.16 5.86
CA ALA A 183 -5.75 -1.98 4.71
C ALA A 183 -6.48 -1.54 3.42
N PHE A 184 -7.76 -1.18 3.53
CA PHE A 184 -8.53 -0.60 2.42
C PHE A 184 -8.02 0.78 2.00
N GLY A 185 -7.62 1.64 2.94
CA GLY A 185 -6.99 2.91 2.62
C GLY A 185 -5.69 2.71 1.84
N ILE A 186 -4.87 1.75 2.28
CA ILE A 186 -3.55 1.46 1.70
C ILE A 186 -3.66 0.94 0.26
N TRP A 187 -4.52 -0.07 0.00
CA TRP A 187 -4.63 -0.66 -1.34
C TRP A 187 -6.02 -1.24 -1.64
N PRO A 188 -6.98 -0.40 -2.09
CA PRO A 188 -8.35 -0.83 -2.37
C PRO A 188 -8.45 -1.97 -3.40
N ALA A 189 -7.67 -1.92 -4.48
CA ALA A 189 -7.72 -2.93 -5.55
C ALA A 189 -7.29 -4.31 -5.04
N ALA A 190 -6.25 -4.39 -4.21
CA ALA A 190 -5.81 -5.65 -3.62
C ALA A 190 -6.82 -6.19 -2.61
N MET A 191 -7.44 -5.32 -1.82
CA MET A 191 -8.49 -5.72 -0.88
C MET A 191 -9.70 -6.32 -1.60
N LEU A 192 -10.16 -5.69 -2.69
CA LEU A 192 -11.24 -6.24 -3.51
C LEU A 192 -10.88 -7.61 -4.10
N PHE A 193 -9.67 -7.76 -4.63
CA PHE A 193 -9.19 -9.04 -5.13
C PHE A 193 -9.24 -10.14 -4.06
N LEU A 194 -8.69 -9.86 -2.86
CA LEU A 194 -8.66 -10.81 -1.76
C LEU A 194 -10.07 -11.20 -1.29
N ILE A 195 -11.02 -10.25 -1.23
CA ILE A 195 -12.41 -10.54 -0.89
C ILE A 195 -13.05 -11.47 -1.92
N VAL A 196 -12.84 -11.21 -3.22
CA VAL A 196 -13.35 -12.06 -4.30
C VAL A 196 -12.78 -13.48 -4.20
N VAL A 197 -11.47 -13.60 -3.96
CA VAL A 197 -10.79 -14.89 -3.76
C VAL A 197 -11.37 -15.63 -2.56
N PHE A 198 -11.53 -14.96 -1.43
CA PHE A 198 -12.08 -15.53 -0.21
C PHE A 198 -13.51 -16.05 -0.42
N LEU A 199 -14.41 -15.20 -0.95
CA LEU A 199 -15.82 -15.56 -1.15
C LEU A 199 -15.98 -16.73 -2.12
N ILE A 200 -15.30 -16.70 -3.26
CA ILE A 200 -15.33 -17.82 -4.22
C ILE A 200 -14.75 -19.08 -3.60
N GLY A 201 -13.62 -18.99 -2.91
CA GLY A 201 -12.98 -20.12 -2.26
C GLY A 201 -13.91 -20.79 -1.24
N VAL A 202 -14.58 -20.00 -0.41
CA VAL A 202 -15.59 -20.48 0.56
C VAL A 202 -16.75 -21.17 -0.18
N ILE A 203 -17.38 -20.49 -1.14
CA ILE A 203 -18.57 -21.02 -1.83
C ILE A 203 -18.24 -22.31 -2.58
N VAL A 204 -17.13 -22.35 -3.33
CA VAL A 204 -16.71 -23.56 -4.06
C VAL A 204 -16.44 -24.71 -3.10
N THR A 205 -15.74 -24.46 -2.00
CA THR A 205 -15.42 -25.50 -1.01
C THR A 205 -16.69 -26.05 -0.37
N VAL A 206 -17.57 -25.17 0.11
CA VAL A 206 -18.85 -25.55 0.73
C VAL A 206 -19.71 -26.35 -0.25
N ARG A 207 -19.87 -25.89 -1.49
CA ARG A 207 -20.69 -26.62 -2.49
C ARG A 207 -20.12 -27.99 -2.81
N ARG A 208 -18.80 -28.12 -2.95
CA ARG A 208 -18.17 -29.42 -3.22
C ARG A 208 -18.38 -30.38 -2.05
N VAL A 209 -18.13 -29.94 -0.82
CA VAL A 209 -18.36 -30.74 0.39
C VAL A 209 -19.83 -31.16 0.52
N TYR A 210 -20.77 -30.24 0.26
CA TYR A 210 -22.20 -30.52 0.26
C TYR A 210 -22.57 -31.63 -0.73
N TYR A 211 -22.13 -31.53 -1.99
CA TYR A 211 -22.39 -32.57 -2.99
C TYR A 211 -21.70 -33.90 -2.66
N ARG A 212 -20.52 -33.88 -2.03
CA ARG A 212 -19.88 -35.11 -1.52
C ARG A 212 -20.71 -35.76 -0.42
N GLY A 213 -21.28 -34.97 0.49
CA GLY A 213 -22.18 -35.45 1.53
C GLY A 213 -23.43 -36.14 0.97
N ILE A 214 -24.06 -35.55 -0.05
CA ILE A 214 -25.19 -36.17 -0.75
C ILE A 214 -24.77 -37.49 -1.42
N LEU A 215 -23.63 -37.52 -2.11
CA LEU A 215 -23.15 -38.72 -2.79
C LEU A 215 -22.79 -39.87 -1.85
N ASN A 216 -22.48 -39.59 -0.59
CA ASN A 216 -22.20 -40.61 0.42
C ASN A 216 -23.49 -41.13 1.10
N ARG A 217 -24.61 -40.40 0.99
CA ARG A 217 -25.91 -40.80 1.52
C ARG A 217 -26.73 -41.66 0.53
N ASN A 218 -26.37 -41.62 -0.76
CA ASN A 218 -26.99 -42.35 -1.87
C ASN A 218 -26.07 -43.42 -2.46
#